data_AF-A0A6D2IC55-F1
#
_entry.id   AF-A0A6D2IC55-F1
#
_cell.length_a   1.000
_cell.length_b   1.000
_cell.length_c   1.000
_cell.angle_alpha   90.00
_cell.angle_beta   90.00
_cell.angle_gamma   90.00
#
_symmetry.space_group_name_H-M   'P 1'
#
loop_
_entity.id
_entity.type
_entity.pdbx_description
1 polymer ?
#
loop_
_entity_poly.entity_id
_entity_poly.type
_entity_poly.pdbx_seq_one_letter_code
_entity_poly.pdbx_strand_id
1 'polypeptide(L)'
;MFPSGHQWFLERYPSDHRPVLVKFMGESEPLCGQFRITKLREELEEEEEERYPWFTRIAEIKIELAIAYCDEEIFWRQKSREKWLREGDRNTKFFQASVKSTRAKNSLQFLLDEHEREQFSNRDKSEVAVRYFSDLFKTSSPTSFTEIFSDFLPRVTDAMNDGLTCDVTLEEVRLAFFSIESEKTPGHDGMTGFFYKKYWEIVKHQLFVDV
;
A
#
# COMPACT_ATOMS: atom_id res chain seq x y z
N MET A 1 2.80 9.36 5.37
CA MET A 1 1.36 9.65 5.41
C MET A 1 1.27 11.16 5.38
N PHE A 2 0.78 11.78 4.31
CA PHE A 2 0.74 13.25 4.26
C PHE A 2 -0.11 13.75 5.44
N PRO A 3 0.30 14.84 6.14
CA PRO A 3 -0.54 15.44 7.17
C PRO A 3 -1.92 15.79 6.57
N SER A 4 -2.94 15.82 7.41
CA SER A 4 -4.35 15.93 7.03
C SER A 4 -4.62 17.30 6.40
N GLY A 5 -4.29 17.47 5.13
CA GLY A 5 -4.62 18.65 4.35
C GLY A 5 -6.01 18.48 3.74
N HIS A 6 -6.88 19.49 3.88
CA HIS A 6 -8.02 19.56 2.98
C HIS A 6 -7.48 19.77 1.57
N GLN A 7 -7.63 18.73 0.74
CA GLN A 7 -7.19 18.71 -0.63
C GLN A 7 -8.32 19.24 -1.50
N TRP A 8 -8.16 20.46 -2.03
CA TRP A 8 -9.08 20.97 -3.05
C TRP A 8 -8.44 20.80 -4.42
N PHE A 9 -9.18 20.16 -5.31
CA PHE A 9 -8.85 20.11 -6.73
C PHE A 9 -9.46 21.35 -7.37
N LEU A 10 -8.62 22.24 -7.91
CA LEU A 10 -9.11 23.37 -8.71
C LEU A 10 -9.76 22.82 -9.99
N GLU A 11 -10.83 23.48 -10.45
CA GLU A 11 -11.47 23.12 -11.73
C GLU A 11 -10.50 23.32 -12.90
N ARG A 12 -10.64 22.44 -13.91
CA ARG A 12 -9.66 22.26 -14.98
C ARG A 12 -9.43 23.56 -15.77
N TYR A 13 -8.19 24.05 -15.76
CA TYR A 13 -7.62 24.84 -16.86
C TYR A 13 -6.98 23.87 -17.89
N PRO A 14 -6.63 24.30 -19.12
CA PRO A 14 -6.29 23.42 -20.26
C PRO A 14 -4.98 22.62 -20.11
N SER A 15 -4.38 22.59 -18.92
CA SER A 15 -3.28 21.69 -18.59
C SER A 15 -3.83 20.39 -17.99
N ASP A 16 -3.31 19.29 -18.47
CA ASP A 16 -3.44 17.90 -18.01
C ASP A 16 -2.89 17.66 -16.59
N HIS A 17 -2.22 18.64 -16.00
CA HIS A 17 -1.93 18.68 -14.57
C HIS A 17 -3.06 19.40 -13.82
N ARG A 18 -3.80 18.70 -12.94
CA ARG A 18 -4.68 19.35 -11.96
C ARG A 18 -3.83 19.86 -10.79
N PRO A 19 -3.54 21.16 -10.68
CA PRO A 19 -2.86 21.67 -9.50
C PRO A 19 -3.71 21.37 -8.26
N VAL A 20 -3.08 20.78 -7.27
CA VAL A 20 -3.68 20.45 -5.99
C VAL A 20 -3.39 21.59 -5.03
N LEU A 21 -4.43 22.22 -4.50
CA LEU A 21 -4.29 23.17 -3.41
C LEU A 21 -4.40 22.40 -2.10
N VAL A 22 -3.29 22.33 -1.37
CA VAL A 22 -3.24 21.77 -0.02
C VAL A 22 -3.20 22.92 0.97
N LYS A 23 -4.28 23.09 1.74
CA LYS A 23 -4.26 23.98 2.91
C LYS A 23 -3.99 23.12 4.15
N PHE A 24 -2.80 23.27 4.70
CA PHE A 24 -2.42 22.64 5.94
C PHE A 24 -3.23 23.29 7.09
N MET A 25 -4.01 22.49 7.81
CA MET A 25 -4.71 22.97 9.01
C MET A 25 -3.75 22.93 10.19
N GLY A 26 -3.27 24.10 10.62
CA GLY A 26 -2.72 24.34 11.95
C GLY A 26 -1.36 23.71 12.27
N GLU A 27 -0.53 24.46 12.98
CA GLU A 27 0.84 24.14 13.41
C GLU A 27 0.96 22.94 14.39
N SER A 28 -0.09 22.13 14.57
CA SER A 28 -0.15 21.10 15.62
C SER A 28 0.01 19.65 15.16
N GLU A 29 -0.04 19.35 13.86
CA GLU A 29 0.18 17.98 13.39
C GLU A 29 1.70 17.67 13.29
N PRO A 30 2.17 16.58 13.91
CA PRO A 30 3.58 16.21 13.82
C PRO A 30 3.92 15.84 12.39
N LEU A 31 4.90 16.55 11.81
CA LEU A 31 5.42 16.26 10.47
C LEU A 31 5.93 14.83 10.42
N CYS A 32 5.81 14.16 9.27
CA CYS A 32 6.31 12.80 9.09
C CYS A 32 7.12 12.63 7.80
N GLY A 33 7.95 11.57 7.76
CA GLY A 33 8.78 11.22 6.60
C GLY A 33 9.71 12.36 6.18
N GLN A 34 9.83 12.56 4.87
CA GLN A 34 10.73 13.56 4.28
C GLN A 34 10.47 14.98 4.79
N PHE A 35 9.21 15.37 5.02
CA PHE A 35 8.86 16.71 5.51
C PHE A 35 9.34 16.96 6.94
N ARG A 36 9.30 15.92 7.81
CA ARG A 36 9.86 16.00 9.16
C ARG A 36 11.36 16.19 9.11
N ILE A 37 12.02 15.43 8.24
CA ILE A 37 13.48 15.48 8.05
C ILE A 37 13.91 16.84 7.51
N THR A 38 13.22 17.40 6.52
CA THR A 38 13.57 18.72 5.98
C THR A 38 13.42 19.81 7.04
N LYS A 39 12.31 19.81 7.79
CA LYS A 39 12.12 20.82 8.83
C LYS A 39 13.11 20.69 9.98
N LEU A 40 13.38 19.48 10.47
CA LEU A 40 14.39 19.27 11.51
C LEU A 40 15.80 19.67 11.05
N ARG A 41 16.09 19.62 9.74
CA ARG A 41 17.36 20.11 9.18
C ARG A 41 17.41 21.64 9.15
N GLU A 42 16.31 22.28 8.74
CA GLU A 42 16.17 23.75 8.75
C GLU A 42 16.29 24.28 10.19
N GLU A 43 15.55 23.71 11.15
CA GLU A 43 15.63 24.06 12.58
C GLU A 43 17.03 23.85 13.15
N LEU A 44 17.75 22.80 12.71
CA LEU A 44 19.13 22.56 13.14
C LEU A 44 20.09 23.62 12.59
N GLU A 45 19.93 24.00 11.33
CA GLU A 45 20.76 25.02 10.67
C GLU A 45 20.56 26.39 11.30
N GLU A 46 19.32 26.79 11.58
CA GLU A 46 18.99 28.04 12.27
C GLU A 46 19.63 28.12 13.67
N GLU A 47 19.51 27.05 14.47
CA GLU A 47 20.08 26.98 15.83
C GLU A 47 21.62 26.94 15.85
N GLU A 48 22.25 26.35 14.82
CA GLU A 48 23.71 26.33 14.67
C GLU A 48 24.27 27.68 14.20
N GLU A 49 23.48 28.49 13.48
CA GLU A 49 23.86 29.84 13.02
C GLU A 49 23.61 30.94 14.06
N GLU A 50 22.91 30.64 15.16
CA GLU A 50 22.71 31.61 16.23
C GLU A 50 24.04 32.06 16.86
N ARG A 51 24.09 33.33 17.25
CA ARG A 51 25.27 33.94 17.90
C ARG A 51 25.64 33.25 19.22
N TYR A 52 24.66 32.63 19.88
CA TYR A 52 24.82 31.90 21.13
C TYR A 52 24.04 30.58 21.06
N PRO A 53 24.60 29.55 20.38
CA PRO A 53 23.87 28.33 20.10
C PRO A 53 23.50 27.58 21.38
N TRP A 54 22.25 27.11 21.45
CA TRP A 54 21.79 26.35 22.59
C TRP A 54 22.14 24.87 22.42
N PHE A 55 23.29 24.46 22.97
CA PHE A 55 23.86 23.13 22.76
C PHE A 55 22.93 21.95 23.13
N THR A 56 22.06 22.11 24.14
CA THR A 56 21.09 21.05 24.50
C THR A 56 20.01 20.92 23.44
N ARG A 57 19.53 22.03 22.87
CA ARG A 57 18.54 22.04 21.79
C ARG A 57 19.09 21.43 20.51
N ILE A 58 20.32 21.78 20.15
CA ILE A 58 21.04 21.17 19.01
C ILE A 58 21.17 19.65 19.19
N ALA A 59 21.49 19.19 20.41
CA ALA A 59 21.59 17.75 20.71
C ALA A 59 20.22 17.04 20.59
N GLU A 60 19.14 17.67 21.08
CA GLU A 60 17.77 17.16 20.94
C GLU A 60 17.35 17.03 19.47
N ILE A 61 17.55 18.09 18.67
CA ILE A 61 17.21 18.09 17.24
C ILE A 61 17.99 16.99 16.51
N LYS A 62 19.29 16.79 16.82
CA LYS A 62 20.10 15.72 16.25
C LYS A 62 19.56 14.32 16.57
N ILE A 63 19.05 14.10 17.79
CA ILE A 63 18.40 12.85 18.18
C ILE A 63 17.10 12.65 17.41
N GLU A 64 16.24 13.66 17.36
CA GLU A 64 14.97 13.59 16.62
C GLU A 64 15.18 13.30 15.14
N LEU A 65 16.20 13.91 14.55
CA LEU A 65 16.59 13.73 13.15
C LEU A 65 17.14 12.31 12.90
N ALA A 66 17.88 11.73 13.85
CA ALA A 66 18.30 10.34 13.77
C ALA A 66 17.12 9.36 13.81
N ILE A 67 16.12 9.62 14.67
CA ILE A 67 14.88 8.83 14.73
C ILE A 67 14.11 8.96 13.41
N ALA A 68 13.93 10.18 12.90
CA ALA A 68 13.21 10.43 11.66
C ALA A 68 13.85 9.71 10.44
N TYR A 69 15.19 9.66 10.37
CA TYR A 69 15.88 8.87 9.35
C TYR A 69 15.67 7.36 9.51
N CYS A 70 15.66 6.84 10.74
CA CYS A 70 15.41 5.42 10.99
C CYS A 70 13.99 5.03 10.55
N ASP A 71 12.99 5.84 10.88
CA ASP A 71 11.61 5.64 10.46
C ASP A 71 11.48 5.64 8.92
N GLU A 72 12.15 6.58 8.25
CA GLU A 72 12.19 6.64 6.79
C GLU A 72 12.85 5.40 6.17
N GLU A 73 13.96 4.92 6.75
CA GLU A 73 14.65 3.72 6.28
C GLU A 73 13.76 2.48 6.41
N ILE A 74 13.09 2.30 7.56
CA ILE A 74 12.14 1.20 7.80
C ILE A 74 11.01 1.25 6.77
N PHE A 75 10.45 2.44 6.50
CA PHE A 75 9.40 2.63 5.51
C PHE A 75 9.86 2.23 4.10
N TRP A 76 11.03 2.68 3.65
CA TRP A 76 11.55 2.35 2.32
C TRP A 76 11.96 0.88 2.19
N ARG A 77 12.47 0.27 3.26
CA ARG A 77 12.75 -1.17 3.33
C ARG A 77 11.48 -2.00 3.16
N GLN A 78 10.41 -1.66 3.88
CA GLN A 78 9.11 -2.35 3.73
C GLN A 78 8.53 -2.20 2.32
N LYS A 79 8.73 -1.04 1.69
CA LYS A 79 8.21 -0.74 0.36
C LYS A 79 9.00 -1.40 -0.78
N SER A 80 10.31 -1.57 -0.62
CA SER A 80 11.18 -2.14 -1.66
C SER A 80 11.08 -3.66 -1.79
N ARG A 81 10.59 -4.37 -0.74
CA ARG A 81 10.50 -5.84 -0.67
C ARG A 81 11.84 -6.58 -0.72
N GLU A 82 12.96 -5.88 -0.56
CA GLU A 82 14.31 -6.46 -0.58
C GLU A 82 14.66 -7.11 0.77
N LYS A 83 15.03 -8.40 0.75
CA LYS A 83 15.40 -9.19 1.94
C LYS A 83 16.90 -9.17 2.27
N TRP A 84 17.75 -8.71 1.34
CA TRP A 84 19.20 -8.77 1.44
C TRP A 84 19.82 -7.41 1.78
N LEU A 85 19.81 -7.03 3.07
CA LEU A 85 20.77 -6.03 3.55
C LEU A 85 21.78 -6.72 4.46
N ARG A 86 22.89 -7.17 3.87
CA ARG A 86 24.12 -7.41 4.59
C ARG A 86 25.01 -6.18 4.36
N GLU A 87 25.18 -5.40 5.42
CA GLU A 87 26.19 -4.36 5.62
C GLU A 87 25.93 -2.95 5.04
N GLY A 88 25.49 -2.05 5.94
CA GLY A 88 26.15 -0.77 6.20
C GLY A 88 26.14 0.32 5.12
N ASP A 89 25.04 1.07 5.02
CA ASP A 89 24.94 2.55 5.07
C ASP A 89 23.47 2.92 4.78
N ARG A 90 23.02 4.13 5.14
CA ARG A 90 21.64 4.63 4.96
C ARG A 90 21.26 4.67 3.48
N ASN A 91 20.88 3.53 2.91
CA ASN A 91 20.83 3.33 1.46
C ASN A 91 19.47 3.72 0.84
N THR A 92 18.92 4.86 1.25
CA THR A 92 17.67 5.41 0.68
C THR A 92 17.77 5.56 -0.84
N LYS A 93 18.96 5.91 -1.38
CA LYS A 93 19.20 5.95 -2.83
C LYS A 93 19.07 4.58 -3.50
N PHE A 94 19.62 3.52 -2.92
CA PHE A 94 19.45 2.16 -3.46
C PHE A 94 18.00 1.71 -3.40
N PHE A 95 17.30 1.92 -2.28
CA PHE A 95 15.89 1.56 -2.19
C PHE A 95 15.04 2.35 -3.20
N GLN A 96 15.29 3.65 -3.35
CA GLN A 96 14.64 4.47 -4.36
C GLN A 96 14.96 3.99 -5.78
N ALA A 97 16.20 3.61 -6.07
CA ALA A 97 16.60 3.07 -7.37
C ALA A 97 15.94 1.71 -7.65
N SER A 98 15.89 0.82 -6.65
CA SER A 98 15.20 -0.49 -6.74
C SER A 98 13.70 -0.31 -6.96
N VAL A 99 13.05 0.62 -6.24
CA VAL A 99 11.63 0.98 -6.46
C VAL A 99 11.43 1.54 -7.86
N LYS A 100 12.31 2.43 -8.34
CA LYS A 100 12.24 2.97 -9.71
C LYS A 100 12.39 1.86 -10.77
N SER A 101 13.36 0.96 -10.59
CA SER A 101 13.55 -0.20 -11.47
C SER A 101 12.32 -1.09 -11.51
N THR A 102 11.77 -1.41 -10.34
CA THR A 102 10.54 -2.22 -10.22
C THR A 102 9.34 -1.55 -10.86
N ARG A 103 9.17 -0.23 -10.67
CA ARG A 103 8.10 0.55 -11.33
C ARG A 103 8.25 0.55 -12.85
N ALA A 104 9.48 0.71 -13.35
CA ALA A 104 9.73 0.68 -14.78
C ALA A 104 9.41 -0.70 -15.38
N LYS A 105 9.84 -1.79 -14.72
CA LYS A 105 9.53 -3.18 -15.12
C LYS A 105 8.04 -3.49 -15.10
N ASN A 106 7.33 -3.02 -14.06
CA ASN A 106 5.90 -3.29 -13.88
C ASN A 106 5.00 -2.24 -14.56
N SER A 107 5.58 -1.28 -15.29
CA SER A 107 4.82 -0.27 -15.99
C SER A 107 4.17 -0.87 -17.22
N LEU A 108 2.85 -1.02 -17.16
CA LEU A 108 2.03 -1.45 -18.28
C LEU A 108 1.93 -0.31 -19.29
N GLN A 109 2.74 -0.36 -20.36
CA GLN A 109 2.91 0.75 -21.31
C GLN A 109 1.63 1.03 -22.09
N PHE A 110 1.05 -0.02 -22.70
CA PHE A 110 -0.21 0.04 -23.42
C PHE A 110 -0.96 -1.28 -23.29
N LEU A 111 -2.26 -1.26 -23.63
CA LEU A 111 -3.05 -2.45 -23.90
C LEU A 111 -3.65 -2.35 -25.30
N LEU A 112 -3.89 -3.50 -25.93
CA LEU A 112 -4.67 -3.57 -27.16
C LEU A 112 -6.14 -3.72 -26.80
N ASP A 113 -6.99 -2.89 -27.40
CA ASP A 113 -8.43 -3.12 -27.35
C ASP A 113 -8.86 -4.25 -28.30
N GLU A 114 -10.14 -4.59 -28.30
CA GLU A 114 -10.72 -5.63 -29.15
C GLU A 114 -10.56 -5.39 -30.66
N HIS A 115 -10.23 -4.15 -31.06
CA HIS A 115 -9.98 -3.74 -32.44
C HIS A 115 -8.48 -3.62 -32.72
N GLU A 116 -7.63 -4.22 -31.88
CA GLU A 116 -6.18 -4.16 -31.96
C GLU A 116 -5.59 -2.74 -31.88
N ARG A 117 -6.31 -1.79 -31.25
CA ARG A 117 -5.82 -0.42 -31.08
C ARG A 117 -5.11 -0.27 -29.74
N GLU A 118 -3.95 0.39 -29.78
CA GLU A 118 -3.12 0.65 -28.60
C GLU A 118 -3.74 1.76 -27.72
N GLN A 119 -3.96 1.42 -26.45
CA GLN A 119 -4.48 2.31 -25.42
C GLN A 119 -3.39 2.59 -24.39
N PHE A 120 -3.02 3.87 -24.23
CA PHE A 120 -1.86 4.28 -23.42
C PHE A 120 -2.27 4.90 -22.07
N SER A 121 -3.41 5.58 -22.02
CA SER A 121 -3.93 6.22 -20.82
C SER A 121 -4.32 5.18 -19.77
N ASN A 122 -4.08 5.47 -18.48
CA ASN A 122 -4.50 4.56 -17.40
C ASN A 122 -6.02 4.34 -17.38
N ARG A 123 -6.81 5.35 -17.76
CA ARG A 123 -8.26 5.22 -17.88
C ARG A 123 -8.62 4.20 -18.96
N ASP A 124 -8.08 4.38 -20.17
CA ASP A 124 -8.43 3.55 -21.32
C ASP A 124 -7.93 2.11 -21.12
N LYS A 125 -6.71 1.94 -20.56
CA LYS A 125 -6.20 0.62 -20.14
C LYS A 125 -7.10 -0.05 -19.10
N SER A 126 -7.62 0.70 -18.13
CA SER A 126 -8.53 0.14 -17.12
C SER A 126 -9.84 -0.33 -17.74
N GLU A 127 -10.38 0.41 -18.71
CA GLU A 127 -11.62 0.06 -19.40
C GLU A 127 -11.44 -1.20 -20.26
N VAL A 128 -10.33 -1.30 -20.99
CA VAL A 128 -9.97 -2.50 -21.75
C VAL A 128 -9.87 -3.72 -20.83
N ALA A 129 -9.17 -3.59 -19.69
CA ALA A 129 -9.01 -4.68 -18.74
C ALA A 129 -10.36 -5.11 -18.13
N VAL A 130 -11.17 -4.17 -17.66
CA VAL A 130 -12.50 -4.44 -17.09
C VAL A 130 -13.36 -5.17 -18.09
N ARG A 131 -13.41 -4.69 -19.33
CA ARG A 131 -14.23 -5.31 -20.37
C ARG A 131 -13.76 -6.71 -20.71
N TYR A 132 -12.46 -6.89 -20.97
CA TYR A 132 -11.86 -8.18 -21.28
C TYR A 132 -12.20 -9.23 -20.22
N PHE A 133 -11.97 -8.91 -18.94
CA PHE A 133 -12.26 -9.85 -17.86
C PHE A 133 -13.75 -10.04 -17.61
N SER A 134 -14.57 -9.00 -17.80
CA SER A 134 -16.03 -9.13 -17.72
C SER A 134 -16.55 -10.10 -18.77
N ASP A 135 -16.03 -10.04 -20.00
CA ASP A 135 -16.40 -10.95 -21.08
C ASP A 135 -15.82 -12.35 -20.87
N LEU A 136 -14.56 -12.47 -20.43
CA LEU A 136 -13.91 -13.75 -20.13
C LEU A 136 -14.62 -14.54 -19.03
N PHE A 137 -15.07 -13.85 -17.98
CA PHE A 137 -15.80 -14.46 -16.86
C PHE A 137 -17.32 -14.43 -17.05
N LYS A 138 -17.80 -13.97 -18.21
CA LYS A 138 -19.23 -13.99 -18.54
C LYS A 138 -19.67 -15.43 -18.74
N THR A 139 -20.60 -15.89 -17.93
CA THR A 139 -21.20 -17.21 -18.11
C THR A 139 -21.98 -17.26 -19.43
N SER A 140 -21.84 -18.37 -20.16
CA SER A 140 -22.74 -18.71 -21.27
C SER A 140 -24.12 -19.20 -20.77
N SER A 141 -24.34 -19.20 -19.45
CA SER A 141 -25.53 -19.73 -18.78
C SER A 141 -25.81 -21.21 -19.09
N PRO A 142 -24.82 -22.12 -18.91
CA PRO A 142 -25.05 -23.54 -19.10
C PRO A 142 -26.06 -24.06 -18.07
N THR A 143 -26.97 -24.94 -18.51
CA THR A 143 -28.12 -25.40 -17.71
C THR A 143 -27.76 -26.55 -16.76
N SER A 144 -26.68 -27.30 -17.05
CA SER A 144 -26.22 -28.42 -16.26
C SER A 144 -24.76 -28.75 -16.57
N PHE A 145 -23.99 -29.10 -15.54
CA PHE A 145 -22.63 -29.64 -15.66
C PHE A 145 -22.56 -31.13 -15.35
N THR A 146 -23.70 -31.78 -15.10
CA THR A 146 -23.74 -33.17 -14.59
C THR A 146 -23.12 -34.16 -15.56
N GLU A 147 -23.26 -33.93 -16.88
CA GLU A 147 -22.63 -34.76 -17.91
C GLU A 147 -21.11 -34.61 -17.95
N ILE A 148 -20.57 -33.43 -17.63
CA ILE A 148 -19.10 -33.20 -17.62
C ILE A 148 -18.45 -33.96 -16.46
N PHE A 149 -19.18 -34.13 -15.36
CA PHE A 149 -18.68 -34.78 -14.15
C PHE A 149 -19.11 -36.25 -14.00
N SER A 150 -19.79 -36.84 -15.00
CA SER A 150 -20.33 -38.21 -14.89
C SER A 150 -19.25 -39.25 -14.62
N ASP A 151 -18.05 -39.03 -15.16
CA ASP A 151 -16.94 -39.99 -15.11
C ASP A 151 -15.98 -39.70 -13.93
N PHE A 152 -16.26 -38.65 -13.15
CA PHE A 152 -15.42 -38.25 -12.03
C PHE A 152 -15.79 -39.04 -10.79
N LEU A 153 -14.82 -39.75 -10.23
CA LEU A 153 -14.98 -40.40 -8.93
C LEU A 153 -14.98 -39.34 -7.82
N PRO A 154 -16.00 -39.30 -6.94
CA PRO A 154 -16.04 -38.35 -5.83
C PRO A 154 -14.89 -38.63 -4.86
N ARG A 155 -14.05 -37.61 -4.62
CA ARG A 155 -12.92 -37.66 -3.66
C ARG A 155 -13.23 -36.96 -2.35
N VAL A 156 -14.20 -36.06 -2.35
CA VAL A 156 -14.67 -35.34 -1.18
C VAL A 156 -15.89 -36.10 -0.68
N THR A 157 -15.84 -36.58 0.56
CA THR A 157 -16.98 -37.23 1.20
C THR A 157 -18.00 -36.19 1.64
N ASP A 158 -19.26 -36.59 1.84
CA ASP A 158 -20.30 -35.66 2.32
C ASP A 158 -19.90 -34.99 3.64
N ALA A 159 -19.29 -35.73 4.58
CA ALA A 159 -18.79 -35.17 5.83
C ALA A 159 -17.66 -34.13 5.62
N MET A 160 -16.79 -34.31 4.62
CA MET A 160 -15.80 -33.30 4.25
C MET A 160 -16.48 -32.09 3.62
N ASN A 161 -17.49 -32.31 2.79
CA ASN A 161 -18.23 -31.25 2.13
C ASN A 161 -19.02 -30.40 3.14
N ASP A 162 -19.63 -31.04 4.14
CA ASP A 162 -20.28 -30.38 5.27
C ASP A 162 -19.30 -29.49 6.04
N GLY A 163 -18.05 -29.93 6.20
CA GLY A 163 -16.98 -29.14 6.80
C GLY A 163 -16.41 -28.03 5.91
N LEU A 164 -16.50 -28.17 4.59
CA LEU A 164 -16.02 -27.15 3.62
C LEU A 164 -17.08 -26.09 3.31
N THR A 165 -18.35 -26.43 3.50
CA THR A 165 -19.50 -25.54 3.26
C THR A 165 -20.08 -24.94 4.53
N CYS A 166 -19.49 -25.24 5.70
CA CYS A 166 -19.90 -24.63 6.96
C CYS A 166 -19.57 -23.12 6.99
N ASP A 167 -20.30 -22.41 7.85
CA ASP A 167 -20.06 -20.98 8.05
C ASP A 167 -18.66 -20.74 8.63
N VAL A 168 -17.94 -19.80 8.03
CA VAL A 168 -16.62 -19.39 8.49
C VAL A 168 -16.73 -18.82 9.90
N THR A 169 -15.92 -19.33 10.82
CA THR A 169 -15.89 -18.86 12.20
C THR A 169 -14.88 -17.73 12.39
N LEU A 170 -15.12 -16.86 13.37
CA LEU A 170 -14.18 -15.79 13.72
C LEU A 170 -12.78 -16.33 14.10
N GLU A 171 -12.73 -17.52 14.69
CA GLU A 171 -11.48 -18.16 15.09
C GLU A 171 -10.69 -18.67 13.88
N GLU A 172 -11.35 -19.20 12.85
CA GLU A 172 -10.68 -19.55 11.59
C GLU A 172 -10.11 -18.31 10.90
N VAL A 173 -10.87 -17.20 10.86
CA VAL A 173 -10.37 -15.92 10.34
C VAL A 173 -9.16 -15.46 11.15
N ARG A 174 -9.21 -15.56 12.48
CA ARG A 174 -8.07 -15.23 13.36
C ARG A 174 -6.85 -16.08 13.03
N LEU A 175 -6.97 -17.40 12.97
CA LEU A 175 -5.86 -18.31 12.71
C LEU A 175 -5.25 -18.06 11.32
N ALA A 176 -6.09 -17.94 10.30
CA ALA A 176 -5.67 -17.62 8.94
C ALA A 176 -4.95 -16.27 8.89
N PHE A 177 -5.52 -15.24 9.53
CA PHE A 177 -4.95 -13.90 9.53
C PHE A 177 -3.58 -13.84 10.26
N PHE A 178 -3.46 -14.50 11.41
CA PHE A 178 -2.21 -14.50 12.17
C PHE A 178 -1.10 -15.33 11.52
N SER A 179 -1.44 -16.26 10.62
CA SER A 179 -0.49 -17.01 9.80
C SER A 179 0.25 -16.13 8.76
N ILE A 180 -0.30 -14.96 8.42
CA ILE A 180 0.30 -14.04 7.42
C ILE A 180 1.48 -13.29 8.04
N GLU A 181 2.62 -13.16 7.35
CA GLU A 181 3.75 -12.35 7.83
C GLU A 181 3.37 -10.87 8.04
N SER A 182 3.73 -10.30 9.19
CA SER A 182 3.33 -8.95 9.62
C SER A 182 3.99 -7.80 8.85
N GLU A 183 5.13 -8.08 8.20
CA GLU A 183 5.94 -7.09 7.47
C GLU A 183 5.57 -6.99 5.98
N LYS A 184 4.51 -7.68 5.54
CA LYS A 184 4.06 -7.58 4.14
C LYS A 184 3.57 -6.17 3.81
N THR A 185 3.73 -5.81 2.54
CA THR A 185 3.40 -4.49 2.01
C THR A 185 1.95 -4.14 2.36
N PRO A 186 1.69 -2.87 2.73
CA PRO A 186 0.34 -2.41 3.01
C PRO A 186 -0.64 -2.67 1.86
N GLY A 187 -1.92 -2.85 2.21
CA GLY A 187 -3.01 -2.88 1.25
C GLY A 187 -3.21 -1.52 0.58
N HIS A 188 -4.30 -1.39 -0.19
CA HIS A 188 -4.72 -0.10 -0.77
C HIS A 188 -4.98 0.99 0.30
N ASP A 189 -5.28 0.56 1.53
CA ASP A 189 -5.47 1.37 2.75
C ASP A 189 -4.16 1.95 3.34
N GLY A 190 -3.00 1.48 2.91
CA GLY A 190 -1.72 1.92 3.45
C GLY A 190 -1.37 1.36 4.84
N MET A 191 -2.15 0.40 5.36
CA MET A 191 -1.89 -0.27 6.65
C MET A 191 -1.19 -1.63 6.47
N THR A 192 -0.16 -1.91 7.26
CA THR A 192 0.55 -3.21 7.23
C THR A 192 -0.19 -4.28 8.02
N GLY A 193 0.11 -5.56 7.76
CA GLY A 193 -0.43 -6.68 8.55
C GLY A 193 -0.17 -6.54 10.05
N PHE A 194 0.93 -5.89 10.44
CA PHE A 194 1.23 -5.53 11.83
C PHE A 194 0.13 -4.69 12.50
N PHE A 195 -0.43 -3.69 11.80
CA PHE A 195 -1.48 -2.82 12.35
C PHE A 195 -2.70 -3.65 12.75
N TYR A 196 -3.22 -4.46 11.82
CA TYR A 196 -4.39 -5.29 12.05
C TYR A 196 -4.16 -6.37 13.11
N LYS A 197 -2.96 -6.95 13.19
CA LYS A 197 -2.62 -7.89 14.28
C LYS A 197 -2.59 -7.20 15.63
N LYS A 198 -2.00 -5.99 15.71
CA LYS A 198 -1.90 -5.21 16.95
C LYS A 198 -3.28 -4.77 17.45
N TYR A 199 -4.15 -4.35 16.54
CA TYR A 199 -5.48 -3.84 16.87
C TYR A 199 -6.60 -4.86 16.61
N TRP A 200 -6.27 -6.15 16.54
CA TRP A 200 -7.21 -7.23 16.20
C TRP A 200 -8.48 -7.16 17.04
N GLU A 201 -8.35 -6.97 18.36
CA GLU A 201 -9.51 -6.92 19.26
C GLU A 201 -10.50 -5.78 18.95
N ILE A 202 -10.04 -4.72 18.28
CA ILE A 202 -10.87 -3.58 17.86
C ILE A 202 -11.49 -3.85 16.47
N VAL A 203 -10.70 -4.37 15.52
CA VAL A 203 -11.11 -4.48 14.12
C VAL A 203 -11.78 -5.82 13.76
N LYS A 204 -11.66 -6.85 14.60
CA LYS A 204 -12.10 -8.23 14.29
C LYS A 204 -13.55 -8.33 13.83
N HIS A 205 -14.45 -7.54 14.41
CA HIS A 205 -15.87 -7.58 14.05
C HIS A 205 -16.16 -6.89 12.72
N GLN A 206 -15.39 -5.87 12.35
CA GLN A 206 -15.51 -5.22 11.04
C GLN A 206 -14.97 -6.16 9.95
N LEU A 207 -13.83 -6.80 10.21
CA LEU A 207 -13.22 -7.76 9.27
C LEU A 207 -14.07 -9.02 9.06
N PHE A 208 -14.86 -9.43 10.06
CA PHE A 208 -15.73 -10.60 9.95
C PHE A 208 -17.04 -10.33 9.21
N VAL A 209 -17.54 -9.09 9.22
CA VAL A 209 -18.79 -8.72 8.54
C VAL A 209 -18.59 -8.57 7.03
N ASP A 210 -17.37 -8.32 6.58
CA ASP A 210 -17.01 -8.21 5.15
C ASP A 210 -16.70 -9.57 4.47
N VAL A 211 -16.81 -10.68 5.20
CA VAL A 211 -16.65 -12.07 4.71
C VAL A 211 -18.02 -12.67 4.42
#